data_AF-A0A931F4R4-F1
#
_entry.id   AF-A0A931F4R4-F1
#
_cell.length_a   1.000
_cell.length_b   1.000
_cell.length_c   1.000
_cell.angle_alpha   90.00
_cell.angle_beta   90.00
_cell.angle_gamma   90.00
#
_symmetry.space_group_name_H-M   'P 1'
#
loop_
_entity.id
_entity.type
_entity.pdbx_description
1 polymer ?
#
loop_
_entity_poly.entity_id
_entity_poly.type
_entity_poly.pdbx_seq_one_letter_code
_entity_poly.pdbx_strand_id
1 'polypeptide(L)'
;MTHFGEGEAAAPPFETPVRVFLQGAGRWIGLPDWPPPASAPTTWFLHADGALSMRPATSSGSSSYRYDPADPTPSVGGAFAAMPFRHGAQGNRRLENRADVLTFTSSILDHEVEVVGEAVADLHVRSSLPHADFFARLCDVAPNGRSTNITDGIIRLSHSAHTAIRPVRITLAGTAYRRKPGCISNGSG
;
A
#
# COMPACT_ATOMS: atom_id res chain seq x y z
N MET A 1 1.01 -15.72 27.14
CA MET A 1 0.05 -16.41 26.26
C MET A 1 -0.40 -17.65 26.99
N THR A 2 -1.56 -17.58 27.65
CA THR A 2 -2.25 -18.73 28.24
C THR A 2 -3.74 -18.44 28.17
N HIS A 3 -4.43 -19.19 27.32
CA HIS A 3 -5.84 -19.50 27.55
C HIS A 3 -6.10 -20.91 27.05
N PHE A 4 -5.63 -21.87 27.84
CA PHE A 4 -6.20 -23.21 27.99
C PHE A 4 -5.70 -23.74 29.35
N GLY A 5 -6.61 -23.84 30.31
CA GLY A 5 -6.35 -24.26 31.68
C GLY A 5 -7.30 -23.57 32.64
N GLU A 6 -8.30 -24.31 33.14
CA GLU A 6 -9.11 -23.89 34.27
C GLU A 6 -8.19 -23.69 35.49
N GLY A 7 -8.18 -22.49 36.09
CA GLY A 7 -7.61 -22.29 37.43
C GLY A 7 -6.76 -21.05 37.68
N GLU A 8 -6.46 -20.20 36.69
CA GLU A 8 -5.74 -18.93 36.93
C GLU A 8 -6.66 -17.75 36.61
N ALA A 9 -6.76 -16.78 37.53
CA ALA A 9 -7.61 -15.60 37.34
C ALA A 9 -7.28 -14.95 35.99
N ALA A 10 -8.26 -14.97 35.08
CA ALA A 10 -8.10 -14.44 33.74
C ALA A 10 -7.61 -13.00 33.84
N ALA A 11 -6.55 -12.67 33.09
CA ALA A 11 -6.16 -11.28 32.89
C ALA A 11 -7.41 -10.47 32.49
N PRO A 12 -7.59 -9.24 33.01
CA PRO A 12 -8.79 -8.46 32.73
C PRO A 12 -8.96 -8.37 31.20
N PRO A 13 -10.18 -8.64 30.68
CA PRO A 13 -10.41 -8.65 29.25
C PRO A 13 -9.99 -7.29 28.68
N PHE A 14 -9.30 -7.31 27.53
CA PHE A 14 -9.09 -6.07 26.79
C PHE A 14 -10.45 -5.43 26.50
N GLU A 15 -10.56 -4.11 26.66
CA GLU A 15 -11.80 -3.37 26.40
C GLU A 15 -12.33 -3.58 24.97
N THR A 16 -11.45 -3.94 24.03
CA THR A 16 -11.78 -4.25 22.64
C THR A 16 -11.11 -5.55 22.19
N PRO A 17 -11.77 -6.39 21.38
CA PRO A 17 -11.25 -7.69 20.94
C PRO A 17 -10.06 -7.59 19.99
N VAL A 18 -9.92 -6.49 19.25
CA VAL A 18 -8.81 -6.25 18.32
C VAL A 18 -7.97 -5.08 18.82
N ARG A 19 -6.64 -5.23 18.76
CA ARG A 19 -5.65 -4.20 19.09
C ARG A 19 -4.68 -4.05 17.93
N VAL A 20 -4.61 -2.86 17.35
CA VAL A 20 -3.68 -2.57 16.24
C VAL A 20 -2.80 -1.38 16.58
N PHE A 21 -1.56 -1.39 16.11
CA PHE A 21 -0.67 -0.25 16.23
C PHE A 21 -0.91 0.69 15.03
N LEU A 22 -1.44 1.87 15.30
CA LEU A 22 -1.69 2.89 14.28
C LEU A 22 -0.35 3.54 13.92
N GLN A 23 0.23 3.06 12.83
CA GLN A 23 1.48 3.57 12.27
C GLN A 23 1.33 5.05 11.87
N GLY A 24 2.42 5.81 11.88
CA GLY A 24 2.39 7.27 11.68
C GLY A 24 1.79 8.07 12.84
N ALA A 25 0.84 7.49 13.59
CA ALA A 25 0.34 8.04 14.85
C ALA A 25 1.19 7.66 16.07
N GLY A 26 1.88 6.52 16.01
CA GLY A 26 2.77 6.05 17.07
C GLY A 26 2.04 5.55 18.33
N ARG A 27 0.81 5.04 18.19
CA ARG A 27 -0.02 4.60 19.32
C ARG A 27 -0.83 3.34 19.00
N TRP A 28 -1.18 2.59 20.04
CA TRP A 28 -2.14 1.49 19.94
C TRP A 28 -3.57 2.04 19.93
N ILE A 29 -4.45 1.40 19.15
CA ILE A 29 -5.89 1.63 19.15
C ILE A 29 -6.63 0.31 19.33
N GLY A 30 -7.81 0.38 19.94
CA GLY A 30 -8.75 -0.73 20.08
C GLY A 30 -9.81 -0.70 18.98
N LEU A 31 -10.20 -1.87 18.48
CA LEU A 31 -11.21 -2.04 17.44
C LEU A 31 -12.19 -3.17 17.81
N PRO A 32 -13.48 -3.06 17.41
CA PRO A 32 -14.47 -4.09 17.68
C PRO A 32 -14.34 -5.33 16.78
N ASP A 33 -13.72 -5.19 15.60
CA ASP A 33 -13.47 -6.28 14.65
C ASP A 33 -12.35 -5.88 13.66
N TRP A 34 -11.89 -6.83 12.84
CA TRP A 34 -10.94 -6.61 11.76
C TRP A 34 -11.40 -7.23 10.43
N PRO A 35 -11.42 -6.46 9.32
CA PRO A 35 -11.22 -5.00 9.25
C PRO A 35 -12.26 -4.21 10.06
N PRO A 36 -12.02 -2.92 10.39
CA PRO A 36 -12.98 -2.13 11.16
C PRO A 36 -14.34 -2.06 10.44
N PRO A 37 -15.48 -2.42 11.07
CA PRO A 37 -16.78 -2.39 10.41
C PRO A 37 -17.21 -0.98 9.96
N ALA A 38 -16.68 0.05 10.63
CA ALA A 38 -16.90 1.45 10.29
C ALA A 38 -16.00 1.97 9.15
N SER A 39 -15.14 1.14 8.56
CA SER A 39 -14.29 1.57 7.44
C SER A 39 -15.14 1.83 6.20
N ALA A 40 -15.08 3.05 5.66
CA ALA A 40 -15.71 3.40 4.39
C ALA A 40 -14.66 3.28 3.27
N PRO A 41 -14.88 2.44 2.23
CA PRO A 41 -13.99 2.38 1.08
C PRO A 41 -13.87 3.75 0.39
N THR A 42 -12.66 4.26 0.26
CA THR A 42 -12.37 5.51 -0.45
C THR A 42 -11.56 5.20 -1.70
N THR A 43 -12.08 5.56 -2.87
CA THR A 43 -11.43 5.26 -4.15
C THR A 43 -10.49 6.38 -4.55
N TRP A 44 -9.26 6.02 -4.88
CA TRP A 44 -8.28 6.89 -5.53
C TRP A 44 -8.00 6.34 -6.94
N PHE A 45 -8.18 7.19 -7.94
CA PHE A 45 -7.99 6.86 -9.35
C PHE A 45 -6.55 7.11 -9.76
N LEU A 46 -6.01 6.21 -10.58
CA LEU A 46 -4.72 6.33 -11.25
C LEU A 46 -4.92 7.11 -12.55
N HIS A 47 -4.19 8.21 -12.71
CA HIS A 47 -4.23 9.04 -13.92
C HIS A 47 -3.00 8.75 -14.77
N ALA A 48 -3.13 8.83 -16.10
CA ALA A 48 -2.07 8.43 -17.04
C ALA A 48 -0.80 9.31 -16.95
N ASP A 49 -0.92 10.52 -16.39
CA ASP A 49 0.17 11.44 -16.11
C ASP A 49 0.93 11.15 -14.81
N GLY A 50 0.54 10.09 -14.08
CA GLY A 50 1.14 9.71 -12.80
C GLY A 50 0.47 10.37 -11.58
N ALA A 51 -0.67 11.05 -11.74
CA ALA A 51 -1.42 11.55 -10.59
C ALA A 51 -2.27 10.44 -9.92
N LEU A 52 -2.41 10.54 -8.60
CA LEU A 52 -3.36 9.75 -7.80
C LEU A 52 -4.41 10.70 -7.21
N SER A 53 -5.69 10.53 -7.54
CA SER A 53 -6.73 11.50 -7.15
C SER A 53 -8.06 10.82 -6.82
N MET A 54 -8.79 11.36 -5.86
CA MET A 54 -10.17 10.91 -5.56
C MET A 54 -11.17 11.27 -6.67
N ARG A 55 -10.78 12.12 -7.63
CA ARG A 55 -11.60 12.44 -8.80
C ARG A 55 -11.21 11.52 -9.98
N PRO A 56 -12.19 10.92 -10.69
CA PRO A 56 -11.92 10.20 -11.92
C PRO A 56 -11.23 11.10 -12.96
N ALA A 57 -10.42 10.50 -13.83
CA ALA A 57 -9.89 11.20 -15.00
C ALA A 57 -11.01 11.59 -15.96
N THR A 58 -10.89 12.75 -16.60
CA THR A 58 -11.86 13.23 -17.61
C THR A 58 -11.67 12.57 -18.97
N SER A 59 -10.52 11.94 -19.20
CA SER A 59 -10.20 11.21 -20.43
C SER A 59 -9.60 9.84 -20.09
N SER A 60 -9.77 8.89 -21.00
CA SER A 60 -9.09 7.60 -20.90
C SER A 60 -7.61 7.74 -21.21
N GLY A 61 -6.80 6.92 -20.55
CA GLY A 61 -5.36 6.88 -20.77
C GLY A 61 -4.76 5.58 -20.25
N SER A 62 -3.48 5.36 -20.55
CA SER A 62 -2.74 4.19 -20.11
C SER A 62 -1.29 4.55 -19.84
N SER A 63 -0.70 3.95 -18.81
CA SER A 63 0.75 3.97 -18.57
C SER A 63 1.35 2.62 -18.98
N SER A 64 2.61 2.60 -19.41
CA SER A 64 3.27 1.38 -19.87
C SER A 64 4.70 1.32 -19.36
N TYR A 65 5.19 0.10 -19.14
CA TYR A 65 6.56 -0.17 -18.73
C TYR A 65 7.02 -1.49 -19.37
N ARG A 66 8.34 -1.74 -19.38
CA ARG A 66 8.92 -3.00 -19.83
C ARG A 66 9.58 -3.70 -18.65
N TYR A 67 9.08 -4.87 -18.29
CA TYR A 67 9.74 -5.75 -17.34
C TYR A 67 10.79 -6.62 -18.06
N ASP A 68 11.99 -6.73 -17.48
CA ASP A 68 13.05 -7.59 -17.96
C ASP A 68 13.37 -8.67 -16.91
N PRO A 69 13.08 -9.96 -17.16
CA PRO A 69 13.41 -11.03 -16.21
C PRO A 69 14.91 -11.15 -15.90
N ALA A 70 15.79 -10.64 -16.78
CA ALA A 70 17.24 -10.61 -16.54
C ALA A 70 17.69 -9.44 -15.65
N ASP A 71 16.83 -8.43 -15.44
CA ASP A 71 17.01 -7.32 -14.49
C ASP A 71 15.72 -7.15 -13.67
N PRO A 72 15.42 -8.08 -12.74
CA PRO A 72 14.18 -8.04 -12.00
C PRO A 72 14.12 -6.84 -11.06
N THR A 73 12.92 -6.27 -10.90
CA THR A 73 12.65 -5.19 -9.95
C THR A 73 13.04 -5.62 -8.52
N PRO A 74 14.00 -4.96 -7.85
CA PRO A 74 14.48 -5.41 -6.55
C PRO A 74 13.43 -5.25 -5.43
N SER A 75 13.35 -6.23 -4.53
CA SER A 75 12.56 -6.11 -3.31
C SER A 75 13.21 -5.14 -2.32
N VAL A 76 12.46 -4.13 -1.86
CA VAL A 76 12.89 -3.15 -0.84
C VAL A 76 11.85 -3.13 0.28
N GLY A 77 12.24 -3.36 1.54
CA GLY A 77 11.30 -3.27 2.68
C GLY A 77 10.19 -4.33 2.65
N GLY A 78 9.03 -3.94 3.19
CA GLY A 78 7.82 -4.76 3.22
C GLY A 78 7.93 -5.96 4.18
N ALA A 79 7.08 -6.96 3.97
CA ALA A 79 7.07 -8.22 4.73
C ALA A 79 8.23 -9.18 4.37
N PHE A 80 9.23 -8.71 3.61
CA PHE A 80 10.31 -9.53 3.10
C PHE A 80 11.32 -9.89 4.21
N ALA A 81 11.06 -11.02 4.88
CA ALA A 81 11.84 -11.48 6.03
C ALA A 81 13.24 -12.06 5.67
N ALA A 82 13.50 -12.35 4.39
CA ALA A 82 14.73 -13.02 3.96
C ALA A 82 15.98 -12.10 3.92
N MET A 83 15.82 -10.79 4.12
CA MET A 83 16.95 -9.86 4.24
C MET A 83 17.05 -9.27 5.67
N PRO A 84 18.11 -9.60 6.43
CA PRO A 84 18.37 -8.99 7.72
C PRO A 84 18.43 -7.46 7.60
N PHE A 85 17.75 -6.76 8.52
CA PHE A 85 17.77 -5.29 8.64
C PHE A 85 17.23 -4.48 7.43
N ARG A 86 16.66 -5.13 6.41
CA ARG A 86 16.06 -4.47 5.24
C ARG A 86 14.56 -4.75 5.05
N HIS A 87 13.93 -5.32 6.07
CA HIS A 87 12.48 -5.49 6.17
C HIS A 87 11.80 -4.23 6.74
N GLY A 88 10.47 -4.19 6.68
CA GLY A 88 9.68 -3.09 7.24
C GLY A 88 9.75 -1.80 6.40
N ALA A 89 9.64 -0.66 7.07
CA ALA A 89 9.61 0.66 6.44
C ALA A 89 11.00 1.06 5.89
N GLN A 90 11.10 1.20 4.57
CA GLN A 90 12.32 1.52 3.85
C GLN A 90 12.06 2.59 2.77
N GLY A 91 13.12 3.31 2.38
CA GLY A 91 13.05 4.32 1.33
C GLY A 91 12.90 3.72 -0.07
N ASN A 92 11.84 4.08 -0.80
CA ASN A 92 11.54 3.52 -2.13
C ASN A 92 12.05 4.32 -3.33
N ARG A 93 12.58 5.53 -3.12
CA ARG A 93 12.93 6.44 -4.22
C ARG A 93 13.82 5.81 -5.31
N ARG A 94 14.75 4.92 -4.93
CA ARG A 94 15.60 4.21 -5.92
C ARG A 94 14.80 3.27 -6.81
N LEU A 95 13.78 2.61 -6.25
CA LEU A 95 12.87 1.72 -6.95
C LEU A 95 11.95 2.53 -7.87
N GLU A 96 11.38 3.61 -7.35
CA GLU A 96 10.45 4.51 -8.07
C GLU A 96 11.10 5.20 -9.28
N ASN A 97 12.42 5.34 -9.29
CA ASN A 97 13.17 5.89 -10.42
C ASN A 97 13.45 4.88 -11.53
N ARG A 98 13.11 3.59 -11.37
CA ARG A 98 13.33 2.59 -12.42
C ARG A 98 12.26 2.70 -13.51
N ALA A 99 12.66 2.43 -14.76
CA ALA A 99 11.75 2.50 -15.92
C ALA A 99 10.70 1.36 -15.95
N ASP A 100 10.89 0.30 -15.15
CA ASP A 100 9.95 -0.81 -14.98
C ASP A 100 8.98 -0.59 -13.80
N VAL A 101 8.98 0.60 -13.18
CA VAL A 101 8.13 0.95 -12.04
C VAL A 101 7.26 2.15 -12.38
N LEU A 102 5.94 1.94 -12.41
CA LEU A 102 4.97 3.01 -12.54
C LEU A 102 4.67 3.60 -11.15
N THR A 103 4.80 4.92 -11.03
CA THR A 103 4.51 5.64 -9.78
C THR A 103 3.31 6.56 -9.99
N PHE A 104 2.34 6.50 -9.07
CA PHE A 104 1.20 7.41 -9.03
C PHE A 104 1.20 8.12 -7.68
N THR A 105 1.17 9.44 -7.68
CA THR A 105 1.31 10.24 -6.45
C THR A 105 0.21 11.28 -6.37
N SER A 106 -0.36 11.45 -5.18
CA SER A 106 -1.37 12.47 -4.94
C SER A 106 -0.76 13.86 -4.90
N SER A 107 -1.61 14.89 -4.99
CA SER A 107 -1.25 16.18 -4.43
C SER A 107 -0.93 16.04 -2.94
N ILE A 108 -0.27 17.06 -2.39
CA ILE A 108 -0.12 17.16 -0.93
C ILE A 108 -1.50 17.07 -0.28
N LEU A 109 -1.62 16.20 0.72
CA LEU A 109 -2.86 16.02 1.48
C LEU A 109 -3.14 17.26 2.32
N ASP A 110 -4.35 17.80 2.20
CA ASP A 110 -4.87 18.93 2.95
C ASP A 110 -5.58 18.51 4.25
N HIS A 111 -5.98 17.24 4.36
CA HIS A 111 -6.54 16.62 5.56
C HIS A 111 -5.80 15.34 5.95
N GLU A 112 -6.03 14.88 7.18
CA GLU A 112 -5.50 13.62 7.67
C GLU A 112 -6.18 12.45 6.97
N VAL A 113 -5.40 11.43 6.60
CA VAL A 113 -5.91 10.19 6.00
C VAL A 113 -5.47 9.01 6.85
N GLU A 114 -6.44 8.18 7.24
CA GLU A 114 -6.19 6.89 7.91
C GLU A 114 -6.56 5.74 6.98
N VAL A 115 -5.66 4.77 6.86
CA VAL A 115 -5.88 3.50 6.17
C VAL A 115 -5.82 2.41 7.22
N VAL A 116 -6.99 1.87 7.59
CA VAL A 116 -7.13 0.80 8.60
C VAL A 116 -7.94 -0.33 7.99
N GLY A 117 -7.28 -1.46 7.74
CA GLY A 117 -7.85 -2.60 7.02
C GLY A 117 -6.99 -2.98 5.81
N GLU A 118 -7.61 -3.48 4.76
CA GLU A 118 -6.94 -3.90 3.53
C GLU A 118 -7.08 -2.83 2.45
N ALA A 119 -5.96 -2.43 1.85
CA ALA A 119 -5.97 -1.62 0.64
C ALA A 119 -6.07 -2.55 -0.58
N VAL A 120 -6.74 -2.09 -1.63
CA VAL A 120 -6.95 -2.86 -2.85
C VAL A 120 -6.54 -1.99 -4.05
N ALA A 121 -5.71 -2.55 -4.93
CA ALA A 121 -5.43 -1.98 -6.24
C ALA A 121 -6.28 -2.69 -7.30
N ASP A 122 -7.30 -2.00 -7.80
CA ASP A 122 -8.13 -2.44 -8.93
C ASP A 122 -7.55 -1.87 -10.23
N LEU A 123 -6.95 -2.73 -11.05
CA LEU A 123 -6.21 -2.33 -12.26
C LEU A 123 -6.87 -2.90 -13.51
N HIS A 124 -6.80 -2.15 -14.62
CA HIS A 124 -7.09 -2.66 -15.96
C HIS A 124 -5.77 -2.86 -16.69
N VAL A 125 -5.39 -4.12 -16.94
CA VAL A 125 -4.05 -4.47 -17.43
C VAL A 125 -4.10 -5.20 -18.76
N ARG A 126 -3.06 -5.00 -19.56
CA ARG A 126 -2.72 -5.76 -20.76
C ARG A 126 -1.24 -6.10 -20.71
N SER A 127 -0.89 -7.35 -21.00
CA SER A 127 0.50 -7.83 -21.04
C SER A 127 0.76 -8.46 -22.39
N SER A 128 1.88 -8.13 -23.04
CA SER A 128 2.32 -8.80 -24.27
C SER A 128 2.77 -10.25 -24.05
N LEU A 129 2.92 -10.67 -22.79
CA LEU A 129 3.30 -12.02 -22.40
C LEU A 129 2.10 -12.79 -21.80
N PRO A 130 2.00 -14.11 -22.04
CA PRO A 130 0.91 -14.94 -21.53
C PRO A 130 0.92 -15.10 -20.00
N HIS A 131 2.10 -14.92 -19.39
CA HIS A 131 2.34 -14.96 -17.96
C HIS A 131 2.98 -13.65 -17.52
N ALA A 132 2.41 -13.03 -16.49
CA ALA A 132 2.92 -11.80 -15.91
C ALA A 132 2.50 -11.72 -14.44
N ASP A 133 3.38 -11.13 -13.64
CA ASP A 133 3.10 -10.81 -12.25
C ASP A 133 2.92 -9.30 -12.13
N PHE A 134 1.94 -8.86 -11.35
CA PHE A 134 1.70 -7.45 -11.03
C PHE A 134 1.86 -7.25 -9.54
N PHE A 135 2.77 -6.37 -9.17
CA PHE A 135 3.04 -5.97 -7.80
C PHE A 135 2.53 -4.56 -7.58
N ALA A 136 1.84 -4.33 -6.46
CA ALA A 136 1.37 -3.01 -6.05
C ALA A 136 1.85 -2.72 -4.64
N ARG A 137 2.22 -1.46 -4.42
CA ARG A 137 2.69 -0.97 -3.12
C ARG A 137 2.10 0.38 -2.83
N LEU A 138 1.61 0.54 -1.60
CA LEU A 138 1.22 1.82 -1.05
C LEU A 138 2.40 2.40 -0.26
N CYS A 139 2.74 3.67 -0.55
CA CYS A 139 3.82 4.40 0.10
C CYS A 139 3.30 5.68 0.75
N ASP A 140 3.97 6.10 1.82
CA ASP A 140 3.87 7.45 2.37
C ASP A 140 4.99 8.33 1.81
N VAL A 141 4.62 9.43 1.14
CA VAL A 141 5.57 10.40 0.58
C VAL A 141 5.60 11.65 1.44
N ALA A 142 6.69 11.87 2.18
CA ALA A 142 6.91 13.10 2.94
C ALA A 142 7.07 14.33 2.03
N PRO A 143 6.82 15.57 2.51
CA PRO A 143 6.96 16.78 1.69
C PRO A 143 8.36 16.99 1.08
N ASN A 144 9.40 16.42 1.71
CA ASN A 144 10.77 16.41 1.17
C ASN A 144 11.00 15.31 0.08
N GLY A 145 9.93 14.65 -0.34
CA GLY A 145 9.92 13.57 -1.34
C GLY A 145 10.48 12.23 -0.86
N ARG A 146 10.70 12.04 0.45
CA ARG A 146 11.03 10.72 0.99
C ARG A 146 9.79 9.83 0.91
N SER A 147 9.86 8.81 0.06
CA SER A 147 8.84 7.76 -0.05
C SER A 147 9.19 6.54 0.81
N THR A 148 8.27 6.14 1.67
CA THR A 148 8.41 5.00 2.60
C THR A 148 7.27 4.00 2.37
N ASN A 149 7.56 2.70 2.22
CA ASN A 149 6.50 1.71 2.04
C ASN A 149 5.61 1.59 3.29
N ILE A 150 4.31 1.43 3.06
CA ILE A 150 3.30 1.13 4.09
C ILE A 150 2.90 -0.35 3.99
N THR A 151 2.42 -0.78 2.83
CA THR A 151 1.97 -2.15 2.57
C THR A 151 2.07 -2.47 1.09
N ASP A 152 2.07 -3.75 0.73
CA ASP A 152 2.17 -4.23 -0.63
C ASP A 152 1.43 -5.56 -0.85
N GLY A 153 1.29 -5.94 -2.12
CA GLY A 153 0.65 -7.16 -2.57
C GLY A 153 1.07 -7.51 -4.00
N ILE A 154 0.85 -8.77 -4.39
CA ILE A 154 1.19 -9.28 -5.72
C ILE A 154 0.10 -10.21 -6.22
N ILE A 155 -0.16 -10.17 -7.53
CA ILE A 155 -0.95 -11.19 -8.22
C ILE A 155 -0.16 -11.77 -9.38
N ARG A 156 -0.28 -13.09 -9.57
CA ARG A 156 0.23 -13.79 -10.74
C ARG A 156 -0.90 -14.07 -11.70
N LEU A 157 -0.73 -13.67 -12.96
CA LEU A 157 -1.68 -13.98 -14.01
C LEU A 157 -1.27 -15.30 -14.68
N SER A 158 -2.07 -16.35 -14.47
CA SER A 158 -1.98 -17.60 -15.20
C SER A 158 -2.80 -17.52 -16.49
N HIS A 159 -2.23 -18.04 -17.59
CA HIS A 159 -2.85 -18.25 -18.90
C HIS A 159 -3.80 -17.13 -19.38
N SER A 160 -3.22 -16.16 -20.07
CA SER A 160 -3.89 -14.92 -20.48
C SER A 160 -4.10 -14.86 -21.98
N ALA A 161 -5.29 -14.43 -22.43
CA ALA A 161 -5.42 -13.80 -23.74
C ALA A 161 -4.56 -12.52 -23.72
N HIS A 162 -3.30 -12.63 -24.15
CA HIS A 162 -2.18 -11.69 -23.97
C HIS A 162 -2.28 -10.41 -24.81
N THR A 163 -3.48 -10.04 -25.25
CA THR A 163 -3.70 -8.84 -26.07
C THR A 163 -4.93 -8.04 -25.64
N ALA A 164 -5.84 -8.62 -24.86
CA ALA A 164 -7.01 -7.93 -24.33
C ALA A 164 -6.70 -7.23 -23.00
N ILE A 165 -7.35 -6.08 -22.76
CA ILE A 165 -7.36 -5.42 -21.45
C ILE A 165 -8.32 -6.20 -20.54
N ARG A 166 -7.94 -6.43 -19.29
CA ARG A 166 -8.80 -7.08 -18.30
C ARG A 166 -8.65 -6.46 -16.91
N PRO A 167 -9.70 -6.53 -16.07
CA PRO A 167 -9.59 -6.15 -14.68
C PRO A 167 -8.75 -7.17 -13.91
N VAL A 168 -7.91 -6.68 -13.01
CA VAL A 168 -7.19 -7.48 -12.01
C VAL A 168 -7.29 -6.76 -10.68
N ARG A 169 -7.42 -7.52 -9.60
CA ARG A 169 -7.53 -7.02 -8.24
C ARG A 169 -6.33 -7.52 -7.45
N ILE A 170 -5.57 -6.60 -6.86
CA ILE A 170 -4.45 -6.91 -5.96
C ILE A 170 -4.86 -6.46 -4.56
N THR A 171 -5.09 -7.41 -3.66
CA THR A 171 -5.27 -7.10 -2.24
C THR A 171 -3.89 -6.95 -1.59
N LEU A 172 -3.65 -5.79 -0.97
CA LEU A 172 -2.42 -5.52 -0.23
C LEU A 172 -2.59 -6.04 1.20
N ALA A 173 -1.48 -6.38 1.86
CA ALA A 173 -1.54 -6.83 3.25
C ALA A 173 -2.22 -5.80 4.16
N GLY A 174 -3.01 -6.28 5.12
CA GLY A 174 -3.73 -5.42 6.06
C GLY A 174 -2.79 -4.46 6.82
N THR A 175 -3.20 -3.21 6.96
CA THR A 175 -2.41 -2.16 7.61
C THR A 175 -3.28 -1.24 8.46
N ALA A 176 -2.66 -0.61 9.45
CA ALA A 176 -3.23 0.51 10.21
C ALA A 176 -2.21 1.65 10.15
N TYR A 177 -2.46 2.66 9.31
CA TYR A 177 -1.55 3.75 9.04
C TYR A 177 -2.27 5.09 9.02
N ARG A 178 -1.65 6.11 9.59
CA ARG A 178 -2.16 7.48 9.58
C ARG A 178 -1.15 8.45 8.97
N ARG A 179 -1.61 9.20 7.98
CA ARG A 179 -0.85 10.30 7.39
C ARG A 179 -1.48 11.64 7.73
N LYS A 180 -0.70 12.50 8.39
CA LYS A 180 -1.05 13.91 8.62
C LYS A 180 -1.01 14.72 7.32
N PRO A 181 -1.74 15.86 7.26
CA PRO A 181 -1.60 16.83 6.19
C PRO A 181 -0.13 17.21 5.95
N GLY A 182 0.26 17.41 4.70
CA GLY A 182 1.61 17.86 4.40
C GLY A 182 1.70 19.38 4.55
N CYS A 183 2.31 19.87 5.62
CA CYS A 183 2.73 21.26 5.70
C CYS A 183 4.13 21.41 5.07
N ILE A 184 4.29 22.35 4.15
CA ILE A 184 5.61 22.87 3.77
C ILE A 184 5.93 23.92 4.83
N SER A 185 6.58 23.52 5.92
CA SER A 185 7.15 24.53 6.82
C SER A 185 8.31 25.20 6.07
N ASN A 186 8.08 26.40 5.53
CA ASN A 186 9.15 27.28 5.08
C ASN A 186 9.99 27.66 6.31
N GLY A 187 11.03 26.87 6.61
CA GLY A 187 12.03 27.24 7.58
C GLY A 187 12.85 28.40 7.03
N SER A 188 12.49 29.62 7.45
CA SER A 188 13.43 30.74 7.45
C SER A 188 14.35 30.51 8.65
N GLY A 189 15.64 30.29 8.39
CA GLY A 189 16.70 30.19 9.38
C GLY A 189 18.02 30.51 8.70
#